data_AF-A0A7K4HJN1-F1
#
_entry.id   AF-A0A7K4HJN1-F1
#
_cell.length_a   1.000
_cell.length_b   1.000
_cell.length_c   1.000
_cell.angle_alpha   90.00
_cell.angle_beta   90.00
_cell.angle_gamma   90.00
#
_symmetry.space_group_name_H-M   'P 1'
#
loop_
_entity.id
_entity.type
_entity.pdbx_description
1 polymer ?
#
loop_
_entity_poly.entity_id
_entity_poly.type
_entity_poly.pdbx_seq_one_letter_code
_entity_poly.pdbx_strand_id
1 'polypeptide(L)'
;MVEKIRLQADELGITQLRKTVLYGHPTHTRRTFSRVVPNFDKEMRDYLTQFDPSVIEGRAGGLKAHTYYLLAPQLKVYIEDTTKLTGWADKNLSHALRITIYTDSDEYLRGIANLLNQLWDGKILDNIVWKKIQKEYKVNKEDCIATWKELL
;
A
#
# COMPACT_ATOMS: atom_id res chain seq x y z
N MET A 1 18.48 -1.86 -7.42
CA MET A 1 17.52 -0.82 -7.85
C MET A 1 16.53 -0.46 -6.74
N VAL A 2 16.10 -1.40 -5.89
CA VAL A 2 15.11 -1.15 -4.84
C VAL A 2 15.62 -0.35 -3.64
N GLU A 3 16.85 -0.63 -3.20
CA GLU A 3 17.51 0.18 -2.17
C GLU A 3 17.54 1.66 -2.56
N LYS A 4 17.56 1.98 -3.86
CA LYS A 4 17.66 3.38 -4.34
C LYS A 4 16.42 4.22 -4.02
N ILE A 5 15.20 3.69 -4.04
CA ILE A 5 14.00 4.53 -3.85
C ILE A 5 13.81 4.87 -2.37
N ARG A 6 13.95 3.88 -1.49
CA ARG A 6 13.89 4.14 -0.05
C ARG A 6 15.04 5.05 0.38
N LEU A 7 16.26 4.81 -0.10
CA LEU A 7 17.39 5.70 0.16
C LEU A 7 17.14 7.12 -0.35
N GLN A 8 16.53 7.29 -1.53
CA GLN A 8 16.13 8.61 -2.03
C GLN A 8 15.07 9.26 -1.13
N ALA A 9 14.06 8.51 -0.68
CA ALA A 9 13.06 9.02 0.26
C ALA A 9 13.69 9.41 1.61
N ASP A 10 14.69 8.64 2.08
CA ASP A 10 15.48 8.93 3.27
C ASP A 10 16.33 10.20 3.09
N GLU A 11 17.04 10.34 1.95
CA GLU A 11 17.83 11.53 1.58
C GLU A 11 16.98 12.80 1.49
N LEU A 12 15.73 12.67 1.04
CA LEU A 12 14.74 13.75 1.00
C LEU A 12 14.07 14.00 2.36
N GLY A 13 14.36 13.19 3.39
CA GLY A 13 13.74 13.28 4.71
C GLY A 13 12.27 12.85 4.78
N ILE A 14 11.72 12.31 3.69
CA ILE A 14 10.29 11.96 3.58
C ILE A 14 9.94 10.79 4.51
N THR A 15 10.87 9.87 4.75
CA THR A 15 10.66 8.75 5.67
C THR A 15 10.56 9.15 7.15
N GLN A 16 10.93 10.40 7.48
CA GLN A 16 10.78 10.98 8.82
C GLN A 16 9.46 11.73 9.00
N LEU A 17 8.68 11.90 7.92
CA LEU A 17 7.35 12.51 8.01
C LEU A 17 6.38 11.59 8.75
N ARG A 18 5.20 12.13 9.06
CA ARG A 18 4.12 11.37 9.68
C ARG A 18 3.86 10.09 8.88
N LYS A 19 3.87 8.98 9.61
CA LYS A 19 3.67 7.64 9.10
C LYS A 19 2.27 7.16 9.45
N THR A 20 1.51 6.75 8.43
CA THR A 20 0.20 6.11 8.58
C THR A 20 0.27 4.71 7.99
N VAL A 21 -0.33 3.72 8.66
CA VAL A 21 -0.35 2.34 8.20
C VAL A 21 -1.79 1.89 8.00
N LEU A 22 -2.11 1.46 6.78
CA LEU A 22 -3.39 0.89 6.40
C LEU A 22 -3.22 -0.59 6.09
N TYR A 23 -4.23 -1.38 6.42
CA TYR A 23 -4.25 -2.80 6.14
C TYR A 23 -5.39 -3.15 5.20
N GLY A 24 -5.14 -4.13 4.34
CA GLY A 24 -6.10 -4.52 3.32
C GLY A 24 -5.83 -5.90 2.77
N HIS A 25 -6.57 -6.23 1.73
CA HIS A 25 -6.25 -7.31 0.80
C HIS A 25 -6.45 -6.75 -0.61
N PRO A 26 -5.94 -7.36 -1.69
CA PRO A 26 -6.14 -6.92 -3.06
C PRO A 26 -7.49 -7.37 -3.63
N THR A 27 -8.15 -6.50 -4.38
CA THR A 27 -9.43 -6.79 -5.08
C THR A 27 -9.20 -7.77 -6.20
N HIS A 28 -8.17 -7.47 -6.98
CA HIS A 28 -7.69 -8.23 -8.11
C HIS A 28 -6.19 -8.41 -7.97
N THR A 29 -5.71 -9.52 -8.50
CA THR A 29 -4.29 -9.74 -8.62
C THR A 29 -3.91 -9.96 -10.07
N ARG A 30 -2.83 -9.32 -10.50
CA ARG A 30 -2.27 -9.49 -11.83
C ARG A 30 -1.12 -10.48 -11.77
N ARG A 31 -1.17 -11.51 -12.61
CA ARG A 31 -0.03 -12.39 -12.84
C ARG A 31 0.98 -11.69 -13.74
N THR A 32 2.19 -11.57 -13.27
CA THR A 32 3.39 -11.39 -14.11
C THR A 32 4.16 -12.71 -14.13
N PHE A 33 5.08 -12.90 -15.07
CA PHE A 33 5.84 -14.15 -15.28
C PHE A 33 6.43 -14.82 -14.02
N SER A 34 6.60 -14.09 -12.91
CA SER A 34 7.08 -14.66 -11.63
C SER A 34 6.28 -14.26 -10.40
N ARG A 35 5.18 -13.49 -10.50
CA ARG A 35 4.57 -12.82 -9.33
C ARG A 35 3.08 -12.54 -9.50
N VAL A 36 2.42 -12.43 -8.35
CA VAL A 36 1.02 -12.01 -8.23
C VAL A 36 1.01 -10.63 -7.57
N VAL A 37 0.53 -9.62 -8.30
CA VAL A 37 0.65 -8.20 -7.97
C VAL A 37 -0.73 -7.62 -7.61
N PRO A 38 -0.91 -6.98 -6.45
CA PRO A 38 -2.12 -6.20 -6.14
C PRO A 38 -2.41 -5.15 -7.21
N ASN A 39 -3.67 -4.79 -7.49
CA ASN A 39 -3.94 -3.68 -8.41
C ASN A 39 -3.66 -2.28 -7.78
N PHE A 40 -3.45 -2.20 -6.47
CA PHE A 40 -3.31 -0.93 -5.75
C PHE A 40 -2.09 -0.10 -6.18
N ASP A 41 -0.99 -0.76 -6.54
CA ASP A 41 0.25 -0.12 -6.95
C ASP A 41 0.04 0.81 -8.15
N LYS A 42 -0.66 0.32 -9.18
CA LYS A 42 -0.99 1.09 -10.38
C LYS A 42 -1.94 2.25 -10.06
N GLU A 43 -3.02 1.99 -9.33
CA GLU A 43 -4.03 3.02 -9.04
C GLU A 43 -3.42 4.16 -8.21
N MET A 44 -2.61 3.83 -7.18
CA MET A 44 -1.90 4.83 -6.38
C MET A 44 -0.88 5.61 -7.21
N ARG A 45 -0.13 4.94 -8.09
CA ARG A 45 0.81 5.62 -8.99
C ARG A 45 0.09 6.57 -9.94
N ASP A 46 -0.96 6.09 -10.61
CA ASP A 46 -1.72 6.88 -11.58
C ASP A 46 -2.39 8.08 -10.90
N TYR A 47 -2.82 7.93 -9.64
CA TYR A 47 -3.27 9.05 -8.80
C TYR A 47 -2.14 10.06 -8.51
N LEU A 48 -1.00 9.62 -7.99
CA LEU A 48 0.11 10.52 -7.65
C LEU A 48 0.68 11.24 -8.88
N THR A 49 0.73 10.55 -10.03
CA THR A 49 1.27 11.10 -11.28
C THR A 49 0.45 12.26 -11.83
N GLN A 50 -0.84 12.35 -11.48
CA GLN A 50 -1.68 13.51 -11.84
C GLN A 50 -1.21 14.81 -11.19
N PHE A 51 -0.54 14.72 -10.04
CA PHE A 51 -0.07 15.87 -9.25
C PHE A 51 1.45 16.01 -9.31
N ASP A 52 2.19 14.91 -9.46
CA ASP A 52 3.64 14.88 -9.54
C ASP A 52 4.11 13.93 -10.66
N PRO A 53 4.49 14.46 -11.83
CA PRO A 53 4.97 13.64 -12.94
C PRO A 53 6.36 13.01 -12.67
N SER A 54 7.04 13.37 -11.57
CA SER A 54 8.34 12.81 -11.18
C SER A 54 8.23 11.58 -10.27
N VAL A 55 7.03 10.99 -10.14
CA VAL A 55 6.80 9.76 -9.39
C VAL A 55 7.78 8.65 -9.83
N ILE A 56 8.46 8.08 -8.84
CA ILE A 56 9.39 6.97 -9.00
C ILE A 56 8.77 5.73 -8.39
N GLU A 57 8.74 4.63 -9.14
CA GLU A 57 8.24 3.35 -8.69
C GLU A 57 9.34 2.28 -8.61
N GLY A 58 9.20 1.35 -7.68
CA GLY A 58 10.08 0.19 -7.60
C GLY A 58 9.48 -0.93 -6.78
N ARG A 59 10.18 -2.06 -6.75
CA ARG A 59 9.66 -3.28 -6.10
C ARG A 59 10.78 -4.15 -5.52
N ALA A 60 10.60 -4.65 -4.30
CA ALA A 60 11.49 -5.64 -3.67
C ALA A 60 10.75 -6.93 -3.34
N GLY A 61 11.54 -7.95 -2.98
CA GLY A 61 11.05 -9.21 -2.47
C GLY A 61 10.80 -10.25 -3.55
N GLY A 62 10.21 -11.35 -3.13
CA GLY A 62 9.95 -12.54 -3.94
C GLY A 62 8.46 -12.89 -3.98
N LEU A 63 8.14 -14.09 -4.47
CA LEU A 63 6.76 -14.52 -4.64
C LEU A 63 5.95 -14.44 -3.34
N LYS A 64 6.49 -14.96 -2.23
CA LYS A 64 5.79 -15.07 -0.93
C LYS A 64 5.61 -13.75 -0.19
N ALA A 65 6.50 -12.79 -0.43
CA ALA A 65 6.45 -11.49 0.21
C ALA A 65 7.17 -10.48 -0.68
N HIS A 66 6.48 -9.40 -1.02
CA HIS A 66 7.03 -8.35 -1.86
C HIS A 66 6.50 -6.99 -1.41
N THR A 67 7.28 -5.96 -1.73
CA THR A 67 6.94 -4.58 -1.41
C THR A 67 7.05 -3.73 -2.66
N TYR A 68 6.01 -2.97 -2.94
CA TYR A 68 6.00 -1.89 -3.93
C TYR A 68 6.31 -0.57 -3.25
N TYR A 69 7.14 0.21 -3.90
CA TYR A 69 7.59 1.52 -3.42
C TYR A 69 7.13 2.56 -4.43
N LEU A 70 6.49 3.62 -3.95
CA LEU A 70 6.16 4.80 -4.73
C LEU A 70 6.71 6.02 -4.00
N LEU A 71 7.47 6.84 -4.71
CA LEU A 71 7.99 8.10 -4.21
C LEU A 71 7.50 9.21 -5.13
N ALA A 72 6.76 10.17 -4.58
CA ALA A 72 6.38 11.43 -5.24
C ALA A 72 7.14 12.57 -4.54
N PRO A 73 8.35 12.94 -5.01
CA PRO A 73 9.21 13.89 -4.32
C PRO A 73 8.58 15.27 -4.13
N GLN A 74 7.84 15.77 -5.13
CA GLN A 74 7.28 17.12 -5.10
C GLN A 74 6.09 17.20 -4.13
N LEU A 75 5.35 16.10 -3.98
CA LEU A 75 4.23 15.99 -3.03
C LEU A 75 4.68 15.65 -1.61
N LYS A 76 5.98 15.32 -1.42
CA LYS A 76 6.50 14.72 -0.19
C LYS A 76 5.69 13.51 0.27
N VAL A 77 5.39 12.62 -0.68
CA VAL A 77 4.67 11.37 -0.42
C VAL A 77 5.57 10.20 -0.72
N TYR A 78 5.72 9.30 0.24
CA TYR A 78 6.37 8.00 0.04
C TYR A 78 5.44 6.89 0.52
N ILE A 79 5.29 5.84 -0.28
CA ILE A 79 4.38 4.72 -0.01
C ILE A 79 5.15 3.41 -0.10
N GLU A 80 4.95 2.55 0.88
CA GLU A 80 5.42 1.16 0.89
C GLU A 80 4.22 0.22 0.99
N ASP A 81 3.88 -0.42 -0.12
CA ASP A 81 2.83 -1.43 -0.17
C ASP A 81 3.41 -2.83 -0.07
N THR A 82 3.33 -3.42 1.12
CA THR A 82 3.86 -4.76 1.40
C THR A 82 2.74 -5.81 1.33
N THR A 83 2.93 -6.80 0.48
CA THR A 83 2.05 -7.96 0.36
C THR A 83 2.74 -9.20 0.91
N LYS A 84 2.04 -9.97 1.73
CA LYS A 84 2.43 -11.33 2.15
C LYS A 84 1.41 -12.36 1.67
N LEU A 85 1.91 -13.44 1.07
CA LEU A 85 1.09 -14.57 0.63
C LEU A 85 0.88 -15.59 1.76
N THR A 86 -0.38 -15.94 1.98
CA THR A 86 -0.84 -17.01 2.87
C THR A 86 -1.54 -18.10 2.05
N GLY A 87 -0.76 -19.06 1.57
CA GLY A 87 -1.24 -20.17 0.74
C GLY A 87 -0.98 -19.98 -0.76
N TRP A 88 -1.94 -20.38 -1.59
CA TRP A 88 -1.82 -20.35 -3.05
C TRP A 88 -1.79 -18.92 -3.58
N ALA A 89 -0.77 -18.58 -4.38
CA ALA A 89 -0.52 -17.22 -4.82
C ALA A 89 -1.68 -16.58 -5.60
N ASP A 90 -2.47 -17.38 -6.32
CA ASP A 90 -3.49 -16.88 -7.25
C ASP A 90 -4.84 -16.54 -6.64
N LYS A 91 -5.06 -16.85 -5.35
CA LYS A 91 -6.30 -16.46 -4.69
C LYS A 91 -6.11 -15.08 -4.08
N ASN A 92 -6.84 -14.06 -4.53
CA ASN A 92 -6.77 -12.70 -3.99
C ASN A 92 -6.92 -12.68 -2.45
N LEU A 93 -7.80 -13.52 -1.91
CA LEU A 93 -8.01 -13.70 -0.47
C LEU A 93 -6.80 -14.26 0.28
N SER A 94 -5.80 -14.84 -0.41
CA SER A 94 -4.57 -15.34 0.19
C SER A 94 -3.55 -14.24 0.49
N HIS A 95 -3.79 -13.00 0.10
CA HIS A 95 -2.86 -11.91 0.29
C HIS A 95 -3.22 -11.10 1.53
N ALA A 96 -2.21 -10.79 2.33
CA ALA A 96 -2.30 -9.84 3.45
C ALA A 96 -1.50 -8.59 3.08
N LEU A 97 -2.17 -7.46 2.99
CA LEU A 97 -1.58 -6.19 2.56
C LEU A 97 -1.33 -5.25 3.75
N ARG A 98 -0.19 -4.55 3.70
CA ARG A 98 0.15 -3.45 4.59
C ARG A 98 0.69 -2.29 3.76
N ILE A 99 -0.06 -1.21 3.72
CA ILE A 99 0.25 0.02 3.00
C ILE A 99 0.76 1.03 4.02
N THR A 100 2.03 1.40 3.93
CA THR A 100 2.64 2.42 4.79
C THR A 100 2.79 3.70 3.99
N ILE A 101 2.25 4.80 4.49
CA ILE A 101 2.26 6.11 3.82
C ILE A 101 3.02 7.09 4.71
N TYR A 102 4.01 7.75 4.14
CA TYR A 102 4.77 8.81 4.78
C TYR A 102 4.42 10.13 4.07
N THR A 103 3.76 11.04 4.79
CA THR A 103 3.39 12.36 4.29
C THR A 103 2.96 13.27 5.45
N ASP A 104 3.27 14.55 5.35
CA ASP A 104 2.77 15.62 6.22
C ASP A 104 1.42 16.18 5.77
N SER A 105 0.93 15.80 4.59
CA SER A 105 -0.32 16.30 4.03
C SER A 105 -1.52 15.40 4.37
N ASP A 106 -2.50 15.94 5.08
CA ASP A 106 -3.80 15.29 5.31
C ASP A 106 -4.59 15.07 4.02
N GLU A 107 -4.49 16.00 3.06
CA GLU A 107 -5.17 15.90 1.77
C GLU A 107 -4.73 14.65 1.01
N TYR A 108 -3.43 14.49 0.73
CA TYR A 108 -2.91 13.29 0.08
C TYR A 108 -3.17 12.01 0.88
N LEU A 109 -3.06 12.04 2.22
CA LEU A 109 -3.36 10.87 3.04
C LEU A 109 -4.82 10.41 2.89
N ARG A 110 -5.78 11.33 2.98
CA ARG A 110 -7.22 11.05 2.79
C ARG A 110 -7.54 10.68 1.35
N GLY A 111 -6.91 11.33 0.37
CA GLY A 111 -7.08 11.03 -1.05
C GLY A 111 -6.65 9.60 -1.38
N ILE A 112 -5.47 9.18 -0.89
CA ILE A 112 -4.97 7.81 -1.05
C ILE A 112 -5.91 6.82 -0.35
N ALA A 113 -6.33 7.08 0.89
CA ALA A 113 -7.25 6.19 1.61
C ALA A 113 -8.60 6.04 0.87
N ASN A 114 -9.18 7.14 0.38
CA ASN A 114 -10.43 7.11 -0.37
C ASN A 114 -10.30 6.35 -1.69
N LEU A 115 -9.22 6.60 -2.45
CA LEU A 115 -8.92 5.84 -3.66
C LEU A 115 -8.87 4.34 -3.38
N LEU A 116 -8.10 3.93 -2.37
CA LEU A 116 -7.98 2.52 -1.98
C LEU A 116 -9.31 1.90 -1.56
N ASN A 117 -10.14 2.67 -0.85
CA ASN A 117 -11.47 2.22 -0.42
C ASN A 117 -12.44 2.05 -1.59
N GLN A 118 -12.34 2.89 -2.64
CA GLN A 118 -13.21 2.84 -3.82
C GLN A 118 -12.92 1.68 -4.76
N LEU A 119 -11.75 1.04 -4.65
CA LEU A 119 -11.39 -0.09 -5.51
C LEU A 119 -12.21 -1.36 -5.22
N TRP A 120 -12.92 -1.40 -4.09
CA TRP A 120 -13.74 -2.52 -3.66
C TRP A 120 -15.21 -2.33 -4.05
N ASP A 121 -15.83 -3.37 -4.62
CA ASP A 121 -17.29 -3.47 -4.76
C ASP A 121 -17.90 -3.67 -3.36
N GLY A 122 -18.13 -2.56 -2.65
CA GLY A 122 -18.40 -2.49 -1.20
C GLY A 122 -17.17 -1.95 -0.47
N LYS A 123 -17.30 -1.19 0.62
CA LYS A 123 -16.14 -0.51 1.25
C LYS A 123 -15.03 -1.52 1.64
N ILE A 124 -13.76 -1.09 1.64
CA ILE A 124 -12.62 -1.99 1.91
C ILE A 124 -12.77 -2.75 3.22
N LEU A 125 -13.28 -2.08 4.26
CA LEU A 125 -13.45 -2.63 5.60
C LEU A 125 -14.37 -3.87 5.65
N ASP A 126 -15.41 -3.89 4.80
CA ASP A 126 -16.39 -4.98 4.73
C ASP A 126 -15.81 -6.22 4.07
N ASN A 127 -14.78 -6.03 3.23
CA ASN A 127 -14.19 -7.09 2.43
C ASN A 127 -12.90 -7.67 3.05
N ILE A 128 -12.25 -6.98 4.01
CA ILE A 128 -10.97 -7.45 4.60
C ILE A 128 -11.12 -8.79 5.34
N VAL A 129 -10.25 -9.74 5.01
CA VAL A 129 -10.07 -11.00 5.77
C VAL A 129 -9.19 -10.77 7.01
N TRP A 130 -9.78 -10.18 8.06
CA TRP A 130 -9.06 -9.74 9.27
C TRP A 130 -8.20 -10.80 9.94
N LYS A 131 -8.68 -12.05 10.05
CA LYS A 131 -7.92 -13.15 10.66
C LYS A 131 -6.53 -13.33 10.03
N LYS A 132 -6.39 -13.07 8.72
CA LYS A 132 -5.11 -13.19 8.01
C LYS A 132 -4.20 -12.00 8.30
N ILE A 133 -4.73 -10.79 8.26
CA ILE A 133 -3.99 -9.56 8.58
C ILE A 133 -3.42 -9.63 10.00
N GLN A 134 -4.26 -9.99 10.97
CA GLN A 134 -3.84 -10.14 12.37
C GLN A 134 -2.76 -11.22 12.51
N LYS A 135 -2.87 -12.34 11.79
CA LYS A 135 -1.86 -13.42 11.81
C LYS A 135 -0.52 -12.99 11.22
N GLU A 136 -0.51 -12.31 10.08
CA GLU A 136 0.71 -12.00 9.30
C GLU A 136 1.44 -10.74 9.77
N TYR A 137 0.71 -9.77 10.30
CA TYR A 137 1.25 -8.49 10.76
C TYR A 137 1.19 -8.31 12.28
N LYS A 138 0.58 -9.25 13.02
CA LYS A 138 0.49 -9.21 14.49
C LYS A 138 -0.17 -7.93 15.00
N VAL A 139 -1.25 -7.52 14.34
CA VAL A 139 -2.00 -6.29 14.66
C VAL A 139 -3.37 -6.58 15.26
N ASN A 140 -3.88 -5.62 16.01
CA ASN A 140 -5.26 -5.62 16.49
C ASN A 140 -6.22 -5.13 15.37
N LYS A 141 -7.39 -5.75 15.25
CA LYS A 141 -8.36 -5.46 14.19
C LYS A 141 -9.03 -4.10 14.40
N GLU A 142 -9.44 -3.83 15.63
CA GLU A 142 -10.17 -2.63 16.02
C GLU A 142 -9.34 -1.37 15.76
N ASP A 143 -8.04 -1.41 16.08
CA ASP A 143 -7.09 -0.32 15.78
C ASP A 143 -6.98 -0.06 14.27
N CYS A 144 -6.86 -1.12 13.47
CA CYS A 144 -6.81 -0.99 12.01
C CYS A 144 -8.09 -0.37 11.44
N ILE A 145 -9.25 -0.74 11.99
CA ILE A 145 -10.54 -0.18 11.58
C ILE A 145 -10.64 1.29 12.00
N ALA A 146 -10.15 1.65 13.18
CA ALA A 146 -10.13 3.04 13.65
C ALA A 146 -9.30 3.92 12.71
N THR A 147 -8.08 3.49 12.35
CA THR A 147 -7.22 4.24 11.40
C THR A 147 -7.89 4.44 10.04
N TRP A 148 -8.59 3.42 9.53
CA TRP A 148 -9.38 3.58 8.31
C TRP A 148 -10.51 4.61 8.46
N LYS A 149 -11.28 4.54 9.55
CA LYS A 149 -12.41 5.44 9.81
C LYS A 149 -11.99 6.89 10.06
N GLU A 150 -10.78 7.13 10.53
CA GLU A 150 -10.26 8.50 10.70
C GLU A 150 -10.03 9.20 9.34
N LEU A 151 -9.78 8.41 8.29
CA LEU A 151 -9.41 8.91 6.96
C LEU A 151 -10.56 8.95 5.95
N LEU A 152 -11.55 8.05 6.09
CA LEU A 152 -12.76 7.97 5.26
C LEU A 152 -13.86 8.92 5.73
#